data_AF-A0A7Z1AWA1-F1
#
_entry.id   AF-A0A7Z1AWA1-F1
#
_cell.length_a   1.000
_cell.length_b   1.000
_cell.length_c   1.000
_cell.angle_alpha   90.00
_cell.angle_beta   90.00
_cell.angle_gamma   90.00
#
_symmetry.space_group_name_H-M   'P 1'
#
loop_
_entity.id
_entity.type
_entity.pdbx_description
1 polymer ?
#
loop_
_entity_poly.entity_id
_entity_poly.type
_entity_poly.pdbx_seq_one_letter_code
_entity_poly.pdbx_strand_id
1 'polypeptide(L)'
;MLVRTKRGSVEFDGSSVTLRPPRGLGGIIGGKSAMSVPLRAIRYIEFSEPAGMKSGYFRVNTGQPPLSGTAMRPAFMEAVSDPHSIVFTRGEAPSFAELRNAIEAALGR
;
A
#
# COMPACT_ATOMS: atom_id res chain seq x y z
N MET A 1 -4.28 7.11 12.26
CA MET A 1 -5.31 6.57 11.36
C MET A 1 -4.96 5.12 11.00
N LEU A 2 -5.91 4.19 11.08
CA LEU A 2 -5.70 2.78 10.74
C LEU A 2 -6.70 2.35 9.65
N VAL A 3 -6.18 1.88 8.53
CA VAL A 3 -6.95 1.35 7.40
C VAL A 3 -6.67 -0.14 7.27
N ARG A 4 -7.73 -0.95 7.22
CA ARG A 4 -7.64 -2.41 7.08
C ARG A 4 -8.15 -2.83 5.71
N THR A 5 -7.47 -3.79 5.11
CA THR A 5 -7.87 -4.42 3.86
C THR A 5 -7.87 -5.93 4.02
N LYS A 6 -8.49 -6.64 3.07
CA LYS A 6 -8.38 -8.11 2.98
C LYS A 6 -6.95 -8.61 2.86
N ARG A 7 -6.02 -7.74 2.46
CA ARG A 7 -4.59 -8.06 2.25
C ARG A 7 -3.65 -7.32 3.20
N GLY A 8 -4.14 -6.88 4.37
CA GLY A 8 -3.31 -6.32 5.43
C GLY A 8 -3.88 -5.05 6.04
N SER A 9 -3.02 -4.17 6.51
CA SER A 9 -3.41 -2.86 7.03
C SER A 9 -2.31 -1.83 6.88
N VAL A 10 -2.73 -0.58 6.79
CA VAL A 10 -1.88 0.61 6.81
C VAL A 10 -2.24 1.40 8.05
N GLU A 11 -1.25 1.72 8.87
CA GLU A 11 -1.37 2.66 9.96
C GLU A 11 -0.53 3.90 9.65
N PHE A 12 -1.11 5.08 9.82
CA PHE A 12 -0.46 6.36 9.63
C PHE A 12 -0.66 7.22 10.88
N ASP A 13 0.43 7.61 11.53
CA ASP A 13 0.39 8.39 12.79
C ASP A 13 0.73 9.88 12.60
N GLY A 14 0.90 10.33 11.36
CA GLY A 14 1.34 11.70 11.03
C GLY A 14 2.86 11.84 10.84
N SER A 15 3.64 10.88 11.32
CA SER A 15 5.11 10.87 11.26
C SER A 15 5.70 9.62 10.61
N SER A 16 4.95 8.51 10.64
CA SER A 16 5.35 7.20 10.13
C SER A 16 4.17 6.48 9.47
N VAL A 17 4.50 5.63 8.49
CA VAL A 17 3.58 4.71 7.83
C VAL A 17 3.98 3.29 8.21
N THR A 18 3.07 2.56 8.86
CA THR A 18 3.26 1.17 9.23
C THR A 18 2.37 0.27 8.38
N LEU A 19 3.00 -0.57 7.57
CA LEU A 19 2.35 -1.59 6.77
C LEU A 19 2.37 -2.91 7.53
N ARG A 20 1.22 -3.56 7.66
CA ARG A 20 1.14 -4.89 8.27
C ARG A 20 0.47 -5.87 7.30
N PRO A 21 1.07 -7.04 7.05
CA PRO A 21 0.44 -8.09 6.28
C PRO A 21 -0.80 -8.65 6.99
N PRO A 22 -1.70 -9.35 6.27
CA PRO A 22 -2.86 -9.97 6.90
C PRO A 22 -2.40 -11.07 7.86
N ARG A 23 -3.08 -11.19 9.01
CA ARG A 23 -2.78 -12.25 9.98
C ARG A 23 -3.21 -13.61 9.40
N GLY A 24 -2.33 -14.62 9.51
CA GLY A 24 -2.59 -15.99 9.04
C GLY A 24 -1.85 -16.38 7.74
N LEU A 25 -2.27 -17.48 7.13
CA LEU A 25 -1.59 -18.15 6.00
C LEU A 25 -1.35 -17.21 4.79
N GLY A 26 -2.24 -16.23 4.57
CA GLY A 26 -2.09 -15.22 3.52
C GLY A 26 -0.95 -14.21 3.71
N GLY A 27 -0.51 -13.96 4.95
CA GLY A 27 0.68 -13.16 5.24
C GLY A 27 1.98 -13.96 5.03
N ILE A 28 1.94 -15.25 5.38
CA ILE A 28 3.07 -16.19 5.26
C ILE A 28 3.37 -16.51 3.79
N ILE A 29 2.35 -16.79 2.97
CA ILE A 29 2.52 -17.08 1.53
C ILE A 29 3.09 -15.87 0.77
N GLY A 30 2.77 -14.65 1.20
CA GLY A 30 3.26 -13.43 0.56
C GLY A 30 4.69 -13.04 0.94
N GLY A 31 5.32 -13.72 1.92
CA GLY A 31 6.65 -13.35 2.42
C GLY A 31 6.72 -11.96 3.05
N LYS A 32 5.58 -11.38 3.43
CA LYS A 32 5.50 -10.02 3.96
C LYS A 32 5.64 -10.03 5.47
N SER A 33 6.46 -9.11 5.97
CA SER A 33 6.57 -8.78 7.39
C SER A 33 5.99 -7.40 7.66
N ALA A 34 5.60 -7.13 8.91
CA ALA A 34 5.24 -5.78 9.29
C ALA A 34 6.45 -4.85 9.11
N MET A 35 6.23 -3.67 8.55
CA MET A 35 7.25 -2.67 8.29
C MET A 35 6.74 -1.31 8.73
N SER A 36 7.56 -0.56 9.47
CA SER A 36 7.29 0.85 9.79
C SER A 36 8.33 1.73 9.10
N VAL A 37 7.85 2.74 8.37
CA VAL A 37 8.70 3.67 7.60
C VAL A 37 8.40 5.09 8.07
N PRO A 38 9.38 5.82 8.61
CA PRO A 38 9.18 7.22 8.96
C PRO A 38 9.06 8.06 7.68
N LEU A 39 8.19 9.08 7.67
CA LEU A 39 7.93 9.92 6.49
C LEU A 39 9.21 10.50 5.88
N ARG A 40 10.18 10.89 6.70
CA ARG A 40 11.50 11.41 6.26
C ARG A 40 12.33 10.42 5.43
N ALA A 41 12.07 9.12 5.54
CA ALA A 41 12.76 8.08 4.77
C ALA A 41 12.01 7.70 3.48
N ILE A 42 10.79 8.21 3.31
CA ILE A 42 9.98 7.97 2.12
C ILE A 42 10.47 8.89 1.01
N ARG A 43 10.89 8.30 -0.12
CA ARG A 43 11.26 9.06 -1.32
C ARG A 43 10.03 9.52 -2.08
N TYR A 44 9.09 8.61 -2.28
CA TYR A 44 7.79 8.88 -2.87
C TYR A 44 6.79 7.79 -2.48
N ILE A 45 5.51 8.07 -2.70
CA ILE A 45 4.40 7.15 -2.47
C ILE A 45 3.71 6.92 -3.81
N GLU A 46 3.47 5.66 -4.15
CA GLU A 46 2.65 5.31 -5.32
C GLU A 46 1.22 5.07 -4.86
N PHE A 47 0.31 5.83 -5.46
CA PHE A 47 -1.13 5.65 -5.31
C PHE A 47 -1.67 5.06 -6.62
N SER A 48 -2.06 3.79 -6.59
CA SER A 48 -2.81 3.16 -7.66
C SER A 48 -4.23 2.90 -7.17
N GLU A 49 -5.17 3.72 -7.62
CA GLU A 49 -6.55 3.65 -7.15
C GLU A 49 -7.27 2.39 -7.66
N PRO A 50 -8.06 1.69 -6.83
CA PRO A 50 -8.91 0.61 -7.30
C PRO A 50 -10.00 1.17 -8.24
N ALA A 51 -10.04 0.68 -9.49
CA ALA A 51 -10.97 1.18 -10.50
C ALA A 51 -11.63 0.05 -11.30
N GLY A 52 -12.95 0.14 -11.50
CA GLY A 52 -13.72 -0.85 -12.26
C GLY A 52 -13.59 -2.26 -11.67
N MET A 53 -12.97 -3.19 -12.40
CA MET A 53 -12.67 -4.56 -11.94
C MET A 53 -11.23 -4.73 -11.41
N LYS A 54 -10.40 -3.67 -11.44
CA LYS A 54 -8.99 -3.73 -11.05
C LYS A 54 -8.82 -3.38 -9.58
N SER A 55 -8.01 -4.18 -8.89
CA SER A 55 -7.52 -3.84 -7.55
C SER A 55 -6.42 -2.78 -7.66
N GLY A 56 -6.40 -1.88 -6.70
CA GLY A 56 -5.38 -0.86 -6.54
C GLY A 56 -4.33 -1.27 -5.51
N TYR A 57 -3.34 -0.41 -5.31
CA TYR A 57 -2.32 -0.58 -4.28
C TYR A 57 -1.81 0.78 -3.78
N PHE A 58 -1.40 0.77 -2.53
CA PHE A 58 -0.62 1.81 -1.88
C PHE A 58 0.79 1.27 -1.67
N ARG A 59 1.83 2.00 -2.10
CA ARG A 59 3.22 1.58 -1.93
C ARG A 59 4.10 2.72 -1.43
N VAL A 60 4.92 2.42 -0.44
CA VAL A 60 5.92 3.33 0.12
C VAL A 60 7.28 3.03 -0.49
N ASN A 61 7.84 3.95 -1.26
CA ASN A 61 9.18 3.77 -1.82
C ASN A 61 10.24 4.38 -0.89
N THR A 62 11.24 3.58 -0.52
CA THR A 62 12.42 4.01 0.26
C THR A 62 13.73 3.84 -0.52
N GLY A 63 13.65 3.60 -1.83
CA GLY A 63 14.80 3.33 -2.71
C GLY A 63 14.68 2.08 -3.58
N GLN A 64 13.55 1.35 -3.52
CA GLN A 64 13.29 0.20 -4.38
C GLN A 64 13.07 0.65 -5.84
N PRO A 65 13.33 -0.21 -6.84
CA PRO A 65 12.90 0.03 -8.21
C PRO A 65 11.37 0.25 -8.31
N PRO A 66 10.89 1.03 -9.30
CA PRO A 66 9.46 1.12 -9.58
C PRO A 66 8.88 -0.25 -9.95
N LEU A 67 7.59 -0.47 -9.67
CA LEU A 67 6.93 -1.68 -10.11
C LEU A 67 6.87 -1.70 -11.65
N SER A 68 7.32 -2.79 -12.25
CA SER A 68 7.61 -2.81 -13.68
C SER A 68 6.35 -2.84 -14.55
N GLY A 69 5.29 -3.53 -14.06
CA GLY A 69 3.94 -3.48 -14.59
C GLY A 69 3.83 -3.61 -16.11
N THR A 70 3.68 -4.84 -16.61
CA THR A 70 3.45 -5.07 -18.04
C THR A 70 1.99 -5.34 -18.35
N ALA A 71 1.61 -5.32 -19.64
CA ALA A 71 0.25 -5.67 -20.07
C ALA A 71 -0.16 -7.10 -19.64
N MET A 72 0.81 -8.03 -19.60
CA MET A 72 0.59 -9.41 -19.16
C MET A 72 0.72 -9.60 -17.63
N ARG A 73 1.48 -8.72 -16.95
CA ARG A 73 1.67 -8.76 -15.50
C ARG A 73 1.52 -7.35 -14.93
N PRO A 74 0.29 -6.91 -14.60
CA PRO A 74 0.04 -5.58 -14.09
C PRO A 74 0.82 -5.30 -12.80
N ALA A 75 1.23 -4.06 -12.56
CA ALA A 75 2.01 -3.65 -11.39
C ALA A 75 1.39 -4.11 -10.06
N PHE A 76 0.05 -4.15 -10.00
CA PHE A 76 -0.70 -4.73 -8.90
C PHE A 76 -0.22 -6.13 -8.48
N MET A 77 0.09 -7.01 -9.44
CA MET A 77 0.54 -8.38 -9.16
C MET A 77 1.91 -8.41 -8.47
N GLU A 78 2.78 -7.44 -8.75
CA GLU A 78 4.05 -7.27 -8.02
C GLU A 78 3.80 -6.70 -6.62
N ALA A 79 2.87 -5.74 -6.49
CA ALA A 79 2.45 -5.19 -5.20
C ALA A 79 1.88 -6.25 -4.25
N VAL A 80 1.23 -7.30 -4.76
CA VAL A 80 0.76 -8.41 -3.91
C VAL A 80 1.90 -9.05 -3.11
N SER A 81 3.11 -9.14 -3.67
CA SER A 81 4.30 -9.69 -3.01
C SER A 81 5.23 -8.63 -2.40
N ASP A 82 5.11 -7.35 -2.74
CA ASP A 82 6.03 -6.31 -2.26
C ASP A 82 5.74 -5.90 -0.80
N PRO A 83 6.65 -6.14 0.18
CA PRO A 83 6.47 -5.76 1.58
C PRO A 83 6.19 -4.27 1.80
N HIS A 84 6.60 -3.43 0.84
CA HIS A 84 6.42 -1.99 0.86
C HIS A 84 5.03 -1.55 0.38
N SER A 85 4.11 -2.49 0.14
CA SER A 85 2.79 -2.17 -0.38
C SER A 85 1.65 -2.92 0.29
N ILE A 86 0.47 -2.28 0.25
CA ILE A 86 -0.81 -2.85 0.64
C ILE A 86 -1.77 -2.74 -0.54
N VAL A 87 -2.49 -3.83 -0.78
CA VAL A 87 -3.47 -3.95 -1.86
C VAL A 87 -4.85 -3.57 -1.35
N PHE A 88 -5.58 -2.86 -2.22
CA PHE A 88 -6.98 -2.48 -2.04
C PHE A 88 -7.83 -3.09 -3.16
N THR A 89 -8.82 -3.88 -2.78
CA THR A 89 -9.86 -4.36 -3.68
C THR A 89 -10.83 -3.23 -4.04
N ARG A 90 -11.66 -3.45 -5.06
CA ARG A 90 -12.69 -2.48 -5.47
C ARG A 90 -13.58 -2.01 -4.31
N GLY A 91 -14.02 -2.95 -3.45
CA GLY A 91 -14.88 -2.62 -2.31
C GLY A 91 -14.20 -1.76 -1.25
N GLU A 92 -12.88 -1.62 -1.32
CA GLU A 92 -12.05 -0.85 -0.38
C GLU A 92 -11.61 0.49 -0.98
N ALA A 93 -12.15 0.90 -2.14
CA ALA A 93 -11.87 2.19 -2.75
C ALA A 93 -12.15 3.39 -1.82
N PRO A 94 -13.24 3.43 -1.02
CA PRO A 94 -13.44 4.51 -0.06
C PRO A 94 -12.31 4.61 0.98
N SER A 95 -11.85 3.46 1.50
CA SER A 95 -10.73 3.42 2.45
C SER A 95 -9.39 3.78 1.80
N PHE A 96 -9.21 3.48 0.52
CA PHE A 96 -8.05 3.93 -0.25
C PHE A 96 -8.04 5.46 -0.38
N ALA A 97 -9.17 6.06 -0.73
CA ALA A 97 -9.31 7.50 -0.84
C ALA A 97 -9.08 8.20 0.52
N GLU A 98 -9.63 7.65 1.61
CA GLU A 98 -9.37 8.14 2.97
C GLU A 98 -7.87 8.13 3.31
N LEU A 99 -7.19 7.01 3.03
CA LEU A 99 -5.74 6.90 3.23
C LEU A 99 -4.95 7.93 2.43
N ARG A 100 -5.28 8.05 1.14
CA ARG A 100 -4.62 8.99 0.23
C ARG A 100 -4.78 10.42 0.72
N ASN A 101 -6.00 10.85 1.02
CA ASN A 101 -6.29 12.21 1.45
C ASN A 101 -5.56 12.55 2.76
N ALA A 102 -5.54 11.63 3.73
CA ALA A 102 -4.83 11.85 4.99
C ALA A 102 -3.31 11.99 4.82
N ILE A 103 -2.72 11.23 3.91
CA ILE A 103 -1.29 11.32 3.60
C ILE A 103 -0.98 12.58 2.80
N GLU A 104 -1.77 12.92 1.78
CA GLU A 104 -1.60 14.13 0.97
C GLU A 104 -1.69 15.38 1.88
N ALA A 105 -2.68 15.44 2.76
CA ALA A 105 -2.82 16.51 3.75
C ALA A 105 -1.60 16.64 4.67
N ALA A 106 -1.02 15.52 5.13
CA ALA A 106 0.18 15.54 5.97
C ALA A 106 1.46 15.94 5.21
N LEU A 107 1.50 15.70 3.90
CA LEU A 107 2.58 16.16 3.01
C LEU A 107 2.40 17.61 2.54
N GLY A 108 1.31 18.27 2.93
CA GLY A 108 0.97 19.63 2.51
C GLY A 108 0.58 19.71 1.02
N ARG A 109 -0.03 18.65 0.48
CA ARG A 109 -0.52 18.56 -0.90
C ARG A 109 -2.03 18.47 -0.97
#